data_AF-D8T4J7-F1
#
_entry.id   AF-D8T4J7-F1
#
_cell.length_a   1.000
_cell.length_b   1.000
_cell.length_c   1.000
_cell.angle_alpha   90.00
_cell.angle_beta   90.00
_cell.angle_gamma   90.00
#
_symmetry.space_group_name_H-M   'P 1'
#
loop_
_entity.id
_entity.type
_entity.pdbx_description
1 polymer ?
#
loop_
_entity_poly.entity_id
_entity_poly.type
_entity_poly.pdbx_seq_one_letter_code
_entity_poly.pdbx_strand_id
1 'polypeptide(L)'
;MELNVSKFSMIPVKDPTLPGDLRGAHFTSVLLFSGCWCKVEVSVDSPKDVANISTLKPVSEIPRLIVAIICLKTVVNQKQNLNEIVSASVVFCERVKVDPPMPQSEWNKQEMLEHFSIVRKLDGGVYPMGFSSEVSHINNKSRCSVLSCEGSERALLNCLMIKLHQLDPDVLVGHNVSGFDLDVLLHRLQVRKLCDYDICSLMCIRRAKFQATCGLESGG
;
A
#
# COMPACT_ATOMS: atom_id res chain seq x y z
N MET A 1 -36.54 -1.45 27.28
CA MET A 1 -37.32 -2.12 26.22
C MET A 1 -36.33 -2.59 25.18
N GLU A 2 -36.15 -3.90 25.14
CA GLU A 2 -35.28 -4.62 24.21
C GLU A 2 -35.69 -4.34 22.77
N LEU A 3 -34.75 -3.92 21.93
CA LEU A 3 -34.96 -3.90 20.48
C LEU A 3 -34.47 -5.23 19.92
N ASN A 4 -35.47 -6.05 19.62
CA ASN A 4 -35.44 -7.39 19.08
C ASN A 4 -34.71 -7.41 17.70
N VAL A 5 -33.52 -8.01 17.63
CA VAL A 5 -32.78 -8.21 16.37
C VAL A 5 -33.15 -9.57 15.81
N SER A 6 -34.34 -9.67 15.23
CA SER A 6 -34.79 -10.88 14.54
C SER A 6 -35.32 -10.54 13.15
N LYS A 7 -34.39 -10.35 12.21
CA LYS A 7 -34.46 -10.67 10.77
C LYS A 7 -33.46 -9.79 10.01
N PHE A 8 -32.32 -10.36 9.65
CA PHE A 8 -31.58 -9.91 8.49
C PHE A 8 -31.52 -11.06 7.49
N SER A 9 -32.12 -10.81 6.33
CA SER A 9 -32.15 -11.71 5.19
C SER A 9 -30.75 -11.84 4.64
N MET A 10 -30.18 -13.05 4.66
CA MET A 10 -28.99 -13.37 3.87
C MET A 10 -29.35 -13.27 2.40
N ILE A 11 -28.73 -12.33 1.69
CA ILE A 11 -28.68 -12.36 0.23
C ILE A 11 -27.55 -13.34 -0.10
N PRO A 12 -27.80 -14.45 -0.80
CA PRO A 12 -26.71 -15.33 -1.24
C PRO A 12 -25.86 -14.55 -2.25
N VAL A 13 -24.72 -14.05 -1.80
CA VAL A 13 -23.71 -13.48 -2.69
C VAL A 13 -23.02 -14.66 -3.36
N LYS A 14 -23.20 -14.73 -4.69
CA LYS A 14 -22.53 -15.67 -5.58
C LYS A 14 -21.02 -15.62 -5.28
N ASP A 15 -20.42 -16.80 -5.10
CA ASP A 15 -19.02 -17.01 -4.69
C ASP A 15 -18.09 -15.84 -5.08
N PRO A 16 -17.40 -15.20 -4.12
CA PRO A 16 -16.44 -14.17 -4.46
C PRO A 16 -15.37 -14.77 -5.39
N THR A 17 -14.97 -14.02 -6.40
CA THR A 17 -13.90 -14.43 -7.32
C THR A 17 -12.58 -14.45 -6.54
N LEU A 18 -12.28 -15.59 -5.93
CA LEU A 18 -11.01 -15.88 -5.29
C LEU A 18 -9.93 -16.05 -6.37
N PRO A 19 -8.64 -15.89 -6.02
CA PRO A 19 -7.55 -16.33 -6.88
C PRO A 19 -7.82 -17.78 -7.32
N GLY A 20 -7.64 -18.07 -8.61
CA GLY A 20 -8.07 -19.32 -9.25
C GLY A 20 -7.49 -20.61 -8.67
N ASP A 21 -6.64 -20.51 -7.65
CA ASP A 21 -5.89 -21.58 -7.00
C ASP A 21 -6.50 -22.06 -5.66
N LEU A 22 -7.49 -21.33 -5.10
CA LEU A 22 -8.11 -21.68 -3.82
C LEU A 22 -9.63 -21.80 -3.93
N ARG A 23 -10.16 -22.99 -3.65
CA ARG A 23 -11.59 -23.23 -3.36
C ARG A 23 -11.71 -23.86 -1.98
N GLY A 24 -12.59 -23.30 -1.16
CA GLY A 24 -13.05 -23.85 0.10
C GLY A 24 -14.48 -24.35 -0.04
N ALA A 25 -14.77 -25.51 0.55
CA ALA A 25 -16.10 -26.13 0.47
C ALA A 25 -17.17 -25.39 1.29
N HIS A 26 -16.75 -24.60 2.29
CA HIS A 26 -17.61 -23.72 3.08
C HIS A 26 -16.81 -22.45 3.44
N PHE A 27 -17.05 -21.38 2.69
CA PHE A 27 -16.60 -20.05 3.10
C PHE A 27 -17.66 -19.43 3.99
N THR A 28 -17.41 -19.40 5.30
CA THR A 28 -18.30 -18.71 6.22
C THR A 28 -18.09 -17.19 6.04
N SER A 29 -19.12 -16.50 5.55
CA SER A 29 -19.03 -15.11 5.10
C SER A 29 -18.67 -14.12 6.20
N VAL A 30 -17.74 -13.22 5.86
CA VAL A 30 -17.49 -11.84 6.35
C VAL A 30 -17.59 -11.66 7.86
N LEU A 31 -16.44 -11.77 8.54
CA LEU A 31 -16.32 -11.26 9.90
C LEU A 31 -16.46 -9.73 9.88
N LEU A 32 -17.35 -9.21 10.73
CA LEU A 32 -17.58 -7.78 11.01
C LEU A 32 -16.38 -7.04 11.62
N PHE A 33 -15.25 -7.73 11.75
CA PHE A 33 -13.98 -7.21 12.24
C PHE A 33 -12.92 -7.51 11.17
N SER A 34 -12.71 -6.58 10.24
CA SER A 34 -11.71 -6.82 9.20
C SER A 34 -10.33 -6.87 9.86
N GLY A 35 -9.64 -8.01 9.70
CA GLY A 35 -8.27 -8.24 10.14
C GLY A 35 -7.24 -7.87 9.08
N CYS A 36 -7.70 -7.58 7.86
CA CYS A 36 -6.87 -7.14 6.74
C CYS A 36 -7.46 -5.89 6.07
N TRP A 37 -6.64 -5.26 5.22
CA TRP A 37 -7.07 -4.15 4.34
C TRP A 37 -7.38 -4.63 2.91
N CYS A 38 -7.38 -5.95 2.70
CA CYS A 38 -7.70 -6.53 1.40
C CYS A 38 -9.18 -6.35 1.07
N LYS A 39 -9.48 -6.28 -0.23
CA LYS A 39 -10.85 -6.14 -0.75
C LYS A 39 -11.77 -7.30 -0.34
N VAL A 40 -11.21 -8.49 -0.12
CA VAL A 40 -11.93 -9.70 0.26
C VAL A 40 -11.20 -10.37 1.42
N GLU A 41 -11.95 -10.67 2.48
CA GLU A 41 -11.48 -11.43 3.64
C GLU A 41 -12.33 -12.67 3.80
N VAL A 42 -11.69 -13.82 3.93
CA VAL A 42 -12.35 -15.12 4.03
C VAL A 42 -11.71 -15.92 5.16
N SER A 43 -12.56 -16.46 6.03
CA SER A 43 -12.13 -17.38 7.10
C SER A 43 -12.54 -18.80 6.74
N VAL A 44 -11.74 -19.75 7.18
CA VAL A 44 -12.00 -21.18 7.02
C VAL A 44 -11.86 -21.84 8.39
N ASP A 45 -12.83 -22.68 8.75
CA ASP A 45 -12.91 -23.25 10.10
C ASP A 45 -11.89 -24.38 10.33
N SER A 46 -11.44 -25.04 9.27
CA SER A 46 -10.46 -26.11 9.32
C SER A 46 -9.46 -26.02 8.16
N PRO A 47 -8.15 -26.26 8.41
CA PRO A 47 -7.14 -26.24 7.35
C PRO A 47 -7.36 -27.32 6.29
N LYS A 48 -8.19 -28.35 6.58
CA LYS A 48 -8.54 -29.42 5.64
C LYS A 48 -9.49 -28.96 4.54
N ASP A 49 -10.21 -27.86 4.77
CA ASP A 49 -11.16 -27.32 3.80
C ASP A 49 -10.47 -26.47 2.73
N VAL A 50 -9.15 -26.26 2.84
CA VAL A 50 -8.31 -25.60 1.84
C VAL A 50 -7.76 -26.65 0.88
N ALA A 51 -8.27 -26.69 -0.34
CA ALA A 51 -7.80 -27.60 -1.39
C ALA A 51 -7.08 -26.83 -2.51
N ASN A 52 -6.01 -27.42 -3.04
CA ASN A 52 -5.28 -26.89 -4.19
C ASN A 52 -6.00 -27.30 -5.49
N ILE A 53 -6.25 -26.33 -6.37
CA ILE A 53 -7.00 -26.53 -7.62
C ILE A 53 -6.15 -27.18 -8.74
N SER A 54 -4.82 -27.25 -8.58
CA SER A 54 -3.88 -27.79 -9.60
C SER A 54 -4.14 -29.23 -10.05
N THR A 55 -4.96 -30.01 -9.32
CA THR A 55 -5.28 -31.40 -9.69
C THR A 55 -6.53 -31.56 -10.57
N LEU A 56 -7.31 -30.50 -10.85
CA LEU A 56 -8.65 -30.65 -11.46
C LEU A 56 -8.89 -29.87 -12.75
N LYS A 57 -8.09 -28.86 -13.11
CA LYS A 57 -8.21 -28.10 -14.37
C LYS A 57 -6.84 -27.64 -14.90
N PRO A 58 -6.67 -27.46 -16.22
CA PRO A 58 -5.47 -26.84 -16.75
C PRO A 58 -5.31 -25.42 -16.17
N VAL A 59 -4.07 -25.12 -15.79
CA VAL A 59 -3.58 -23.90 -15.12
C VAL A 59 -4.34 -22.66 -15.63
N SER A 60 -5.09 -22.03 -14.72
CA SER A 60 -5.66 -20.70 -14.97
C SER A 60 -4.52 -19.72 -15.25
N GLU A 61 -4.73 -18.75 -16.15
CA GLU A 61 -3.75 -17.69 -16.40
C GLU A 61 -3.35 -17.02 -15.08
N ILE A 62 -2.05 -16.91 -14.83
CA ILE A 62 -1.50 -16.37 -13.59
C ILE A 62 -1.95 -14.92 -13.44
N PRO A 63 -2.45 -14.53 -12.25
CA PRO A 63 -2.92 -13.17 -12.03
C PRO A 63 -1.79 -12.17 -12.27
N ARG A 64 -2.17 -11.02 -12.83
CA ARG A 64 -1.24 -9.90 -12.99
C ARG A 64 -1.04 -9.24 -11.64
N LEU A 65 0.19 -8.78 -11.39
CA LEU A 65 0.56 -8.11 -10.16
C LEU A 65 0.70 -6.61 -10.36
N ILE A 66 0.40 -5.87 -9.31
CA ILE A 66 0.68 -4.45 -9.17
C ILE A 66 2.05 -4.30 -8.49
N VAL A 67 3.02 -3.79 -9.23
CA VAL A 67 4.37 -3.53 -8.71
C VAL A 67 4.55 -2.03 -8.53
N ALA A 68 4.91 -1.62 -7.32
CA ALA A 68 5.22 -0.23 -6.99
C ALA A 68 6.68 -0.09 -6.57
N ILE A 69 7.35 0.94 -7.08
CA ILE A 69 8.71 1.31 -6.73
C ILE A 69 8.64 2.59 -5.89
N ILE A 70 9.15 2.56 -4.66
CA ILE A 70 9.22 3.71 -3.78
C ILE A 70 10.63 4.30 -3.74
N CYS A 71 10.71 5.63 -3.79
CA CYS A 71 11.94 6.39 -3.62
C CYS A 71 11.70 7.55 -2.65
N LEU A 72 12.37 7.50 -1.50
CA LEU A 72 12.27 8.53 -0.47
C LEU A 72 13.50 9.45 -0.52
N LYS A 73 13.28 10.74 -0.30
CA LYS A 73 14.36 11.71 -0.06
C LYS A 73 14.24 12.24 1.35
N THR A 74 15.29 12.06 2.12
CA THR A 74 15.36 12.45 3.53
C THR A 74 16.36 13.56 3.75
N VAL A 75 16.11 14.40 4.76
CA VAL A 75 17.07 15.38 5.27
C VAL A 75 17.26 15.15 6.76
N VAL A 76 18.50 15.30 7.25
CA VAL A 76 18.78 15.23 8.69
C VAL A 76 18.42 16.56 9.32
N ASN A 77 17.47 16.54 10.25
CA ASN A 77 17.21 17.71 11.08
C ASN A 77 18.26 17.78 12.19
N GLN A 78 19.20 18.72 12.09
CA GLN A 78 20.31 18.87 13.04
C GLN A 78 19.87 19.09 14.50
N LYS A 79 18.68 19.67 14.72
CA LYS A 79 18.19 19.95 16.08
C LYS A 79 17.72 18.69 16.80
N GLN A 80 17.15 17.75 16.06
CA GLN A 80 16.61 16.50 16.60
C GLN A 80 17.49 15.29 16.29
N ASN A 81 18.49 15.46 15.42
CA ASN A 81 19.31 14.41 14.83
C ASN A 81 18.48 13.25 14.26
N LEU A 82 17.34 13.60 13.63
CA LEU A 82 16.42 12.66 13.03
C LEU A 82 16.31 12.91 11.53
N ASN A 83 16.20 11.83 10.76
CA ASN A 83 15.86 11.89 9.34
C ASN A 83 14.40 12.29 9.18
N GLU A 84 14.14 13.30 8.37
CA GLU A 84 12.79 13.71 7.99
C GLU A 84 12.58 13.50 6.50
N ILE A 85 11.40 13.06 6.09
CA ILE A 85 11.10 12.79 4.68
C ILE A 85 10.67 14.09 4.00
N VAL A 86 11.39 14.53 2.97
CA VAL A 86 11.16 15.79 2.23
C VAL A 86 10.38 15.56 0.95
N SER A 87 10.62 14.43 0.29
CA SER A 87 9.83 14.02 -0.84
C SER A 87 9.69 12.50 -0.89
N ALA A 88 8.60 12.04 -1.46
CA ALA A 88 8.34 10.64 -1.76
C ALA A 88 7.86 10.54 -3.20
N SER A 89 8.48 9.66 -3.98
CA SER A 89 8.11 9.38 -5.36
C SER A 89 7.79 7.90 -5.48
N VAL A 90 6.70 7.59 -6.15
CA VAL A 90 6.28 6.22 -6.43
C VAL A 90 6.05 6.08 -7.93
N VAL A 91 6.66 5.04 -8.51
CA VAL A 91 6.44 4.62 -9.90
C VAL A 91 5.82 3.23 -9.85
N PHE A 92 4.73 2.99 -10.56
CA PHE A 92 4.04 1.71 -10.48
C PHE A 92 3.56 1.20 -11.84
N CYS A 93 3.36 -0.12 -11.90
CA CYS A 93 2.84 -0.85 -13.06
C CYS A 93 1.81 -1.88 -12.58
N GLU A 94 0.56 -1.76 -13.03
CA GLU A 94 -0.55 -2.57 -12.54
C GLU A 94 -0.70 -3.94 -13.21
N ARG A 95 0.02 -4.17 -14.32
CA ARG A 95 -0.24 -5.32 -15.22
C ARG A 95 1.00 -6.18 -15.43
N VAL A 96 1.79 -6.37 -14.38
CA VAL A 96 3.03 -7.15 -14.43
C VAL A 96 2.72 -8.64 -14.54
N LYS A 97 3.35 -9.30 -15.52
CA LYS A 97 3.32 -10.76 -15.68
C LYS A 97 4.49 -11.38 -14.90
N VAL A 98 4.23 -12.44 -14.14
CA VAL A 98 5.24 -13.11 -13.30
C VAL A 98 6.04 -14.15 -14.09
N ASP A 99 5.36 -14.96 -14.90
CA ASP A 99 5.97 -16.11 -15.58
C ASP A 99 6.81 -15.72 -16.81
N PRO A 100 6.24 -15.10 -17.85
CA PRO A 100 7.05 -14.68 -18.99
C PRO A 100 7.80 -13.38 -18.64
N PRO A 101 9.11 -13.28 -18.96
CA PRO A 101 9.83 -12.02 -18.85
C PRO A 101 9.13 -10.97 -19.71
N MET A 102 8.74 -9.85 -19.10
CA MET A 102 8.13 -8.75 -19.85
C MET A 102 9.21 -7.99 -20.63
N PRO A 103 9.11 -7.89 -21.97
CA PRO A 103 10.08 -7.13 -22.76
C PRO A 103 9.96 -5.63 -22.44
N GLN A 104 11.06 -4.90 -22.60
CA GLN A 104 11.10 -3.45 -22.34
C GLN A 104 10.09 -2.65 -23.17
N SER A 105 9.79 -3.13 -24.37
CA SER A 105 8.77 -2.54 -25.23
C SER A 105 7.35 -2.64 -24.65
N GLU A 106 7.08 -3.61 -23.77
CA GLU A 106 5.77 -3.79 -23.11
C GLU A 106 5.66 -2.93 -21.85
N TRP A 107 6.66 -2.98 -20.98
CA TRP A 107 6.57 -2.30 -19.68
C TRP A 107 6.93 -0.82 -19.74
N ASN A 108 7.79 -0.37 -20.67
CA ASN A 108 8.21 1.03 -20.76
C ASN A 108 7.25 1.92 -21.58
N LYS A 109 5.97 1.55 -21.65
CA LYS A 109 4.94 2.35 -22.32
C LYS A 109 4.33 3.34 -21.33
N GLN A 110 4.00 4.54 -21.81
CA GLN A 110 3.34 5.59 -21.04
C GLN A 110 2.02 5.13 -20.40
N GLU A 111 1.33 4.16 -21.02
CA GLU A 111 0.07 3.59 -20.53
C GLU A 111 0.27 2.51 -19.45
N MET A 112 1.51 2.05 -19.25
CA MET A 112 1.86 0.94 -18.35
C MET A 112 2.63 1.41 -17.12
N LEU A 113 3.37 2.52 -17.23
CA LEU A 113 4.11 3.13 -16.13
C LEU A 113 3.45 4.43 -15.71
N GLU A 114 2.85 4.40 -14.54
CA GLU A 114 2.33 5.59 -13.89
C GLU A 114 3.24 5.98 -12.73
N HIS A 115 3.17 7.26 -12.35
CA HIS A 115 3.95 7.76 -11.23
C HIS A 115 3.27 8.92 -10.55
N PHE A 116 3.56 9.05 -9.26
CA PHE A 116 3.25 10.25 -8.52
C PHE A 116 4.41 10.62 -7.61
N SER A 117 4.54 11.92 -7.35
CA SER A 117 5.56 12.49 -6.47
C SER A 117 4.90 13.49 -5.53
N ILE A 118 5.25 13.40 -4.27
CA ILE A 118 4.77 14.28 -3.20
C ILE A 118 5.99 14.97 -2.62
N VAL A 119 5.98 16.29 -2.61
CA VAL A 119 7.07 17.11 -2.11
C VAL A 119 6.52 18.01 -1.03
N ARG A 120 7.20 18.11 0.11
CA ARG A 120 6.86 19.08 1.15
C ARG A 120 7.81 20.27 1.16
N LYS A 121 7.37 21.37 1.76
CA LYS A 121 8.29 22.42 2.20
C LYS A 121 9.05 22.01 3.47
N LEU A 122 10.28 22.49 3.59
CA LEU A 122 11.04 22.45 4.84
C LEU A 122 10.52 23.54 5.79
N ASP A 123 10.73 23.38 7.09
CA ASP A 123 10.30 24.37 8.08
C ASP A 123 11.01 25.71 7.84
N GLY A 124 10.22 26.78 7.68
CA GLY A 124 10.74 28.10 7.29
C GLY A 124 11.11 28.23 5.80
N GLY A 125 10.99 27.16 5.02
CA GLY A 125 11.17 27.17 3.58
C GLY A 125 9.91 27.62 2.83
N VAL A 126 10.11 28.41 1.77
CA VAL A 126 9.08 28.74 0.79
C VAL A 126 9.37 28.00 -0.51
N TYR A 127 8.32 27.60 -1.22
CA TYR A 127 8.50 27.14 -2.58
C TYR A 127 8.96 28.29 -3.48
N PRO A 128 9.75 28.03 -4.53
CA PRO A 128 10.10 29.04 -5.53
C PRO A 128 8.84 29.69 -6.11
N MET A 129 8.95 30.97 -6.51
CA MET A 129 7.85 31.67 -7.17
C MET A 129 7.40 30.91 -8.43
N GLY A 130 6.09 30.79 -8.61
CA GLY A 130 5.50 30.06 -9.74
C GLY A 130 5.48 28.53 -9.60
N PHE A 131 6.08 27.95 -8.55
CA PHE A 131 6.13 26.49 -8.38
C PHE A 131 4.74 25.85 -8.33
N SER A 132 3.82 26.40 -7.53
CA SER A 132 2.44 25.88 -7.44
C SER A 132 1.70 25.99 -8.77
N SER A 133 1.93 27.05 -9.55
CA SER A 133 1.31 27.23 -10.86
C SER A 133 1.82 26.20 -11.86
N GLU A 134 3.12 25.91 -11.84
CA GLU A 134 3.74 24.89 -12.68
C GLU A 134 3.24 23.48 -12.31
N VAL A 135 3.10 23.18 -11.01
CA VAL A 135 2.51 21.94 -10.53
C VAL A 135 1.09 21.75 -11.07
N SER A 136 0.26 22.80 -11.00
CA SER A 136 -1.09 22.78 -11.58
C SER A 136 -1.05 22.60 -13.10
N HIS A 137 -0.11 23.23 -13.79
CA HIS A 137 0.07 23.08 -15.24
C HIS A 137 0.42 21.63 -15.64
N ILE A 138 1.38 21.01 -14.95
CA ILE A 138 1.79 19.62 -15.17
C ILE A 138 0.64 18.65 -14.91
N ASN A 139 -0.07 18.83 -13.79
CA ASN A 139 -1.21 17.97 -13.45
C ASN A 139 -2.36 18.10 -14.45
N ASN A 140 -2.64 19.32 -14.94
CA ASN A 140 -3.65 19.53 -15.98
C ASN A 140 -3.25 18.89 -17.31
N LYS A 141 -1.97 18.98 -17.68
CA LYS A 141 -1.44 18.38 -18.92
C LYS A 141 -1.50 16.85 -18.89
N SER A 142 -1.14 16.25 -17.76
CA SER A 142 -1.14 14.80 -17.55
C SER A 142 -2.52 14.23 -17.23
N ARG A 143 -3.52 15.07 -16.97
CA ARG A 143 -4.89 14.70 -16.52
C ARG A 143 -4.90 13.84 -15.25
N CYS A 144 -3.79 13.79 -14.51
CA CYS A 144 -3.58 13.01 -13.30
C CYS A 144 -2.79 13.83 -12.27
N SER A 145 -2.93 13.51 -10.98
CA SER A 145 -2.17 14.17 -9.91
C SER A 145 -0.77 13.56 -9.79
N VAL A 146 0.09 13.92 -10.74
CA VAL A 146 1.48 13.45 -10.83
C VAL A 146 2.36 14.12 -9.77
N LEU A 147 2.16 15.41 -9.50
CA LEU A 147 2.95 16.14 -8.51
C LEU A 147 2.03 16.79 -7.46
N SER A 148 2.30 16.51 -6.19
CA SER A 148 1.55 17.06 -5.05
C SER A 148 2.49 17.84 -4.13
N CYS A 149 2.07 19.03 -3.70
CA CYS A 149 2.86 19.92 -2.86
C CYS A 149 2.22 20.05 -1.49
N GLU A 150 2.94 19.66 -0.45
CA GLU A 150 2.40 19.57 0.90
C GLU A 150 3.03 20.58 1.85
N GLY A 151 2.21 21.12 2.74
CA GLY A 151 2.64 22.14 3.69
C GLY A 151 3.47 21.60 4.87
N SER A 152 3.43 20.29 5.11
CA SER A 152 4.10 19.65 6.24
C SER A 152 4.46 18.19 5.91
N GLU A 153 5.39 17.61 6.68
CA GLU A 153 5.71 16.18 6.57
C GLU A 153 4.53 15.28 6.91
N ARG A 154 3.70 15.68 7.89
CA ARG A 154 2.50 14.91 8.23
C ARG A 154 1.54 14.82 7.04
N ALA A 155 1.36 15.92 6.31
CA ALA A 155 0.50 15.94 5.13
C ALA A 155 1.10 15.12 3.97
N LEU A 156 2.42 15.18 3.76
CA LEU A 156 3.13 14.34 2.79
C LEU A 156 2.93 12.85 3.09
N LEU A 157 3.17 12.44 4.33
CA LEU A 157 3.04 11.04 4.73
C LEU A 157 1.59 10.56 4.61
N ASN A 158 0.61 11.36 5.04
CA ASN A 158 -0.81 11.02 4.89
C ASN A 158 -1.21 10.85 3.41
N CYS A 159 -0.79 11.77 2.55
CA CYS A 159 -1.04 11.69 1.11
C CYS A 159 -0.40 10.44 0.49
N LEU A 160 0.83 10.12 0.89
CA LEU A 160 1.54 8.91 0.45
C LEU A 160 0.78 7.63 0.86
N MET A 161 0.35 7.53 2.12
CA MET A 161 -0.38 6.37 2.62
C MET A 161 -1.72 6.18 1.91
N ILE A 162 -2.47 7.27 1.68
CA ILE A 162 -3.74 7.22 0.94
C ILE A 162 -3.51 6.73 -0.49
N LYS A 163 -2.50 7.26 -1.20
CA LYS A 163 -2.20 6.85 -2.57
C LYS A 163 -1.72 5.40 -2.65
N LEU A 164 -0.87 4.96 -1.72
CA LEU A 164 -0.43 3.56 -1.64
C LEU A 164 -1.59 2.61 -1.34
N HIS A 165 -2.51 2.99 -0.44
CA HIS A 165 -3.69 2.19 -0.12
C HIS A 165 -4.67 2.10 -1.30
N GLN A 166 -4.83 3.19 -2.07
CA GLN A 166 -5.64 3.17 -3.29
C GLN A 166 -5.02 2.32 -4.39
N LEU A 167 -3.68 2.29 -4.46
CA LEU A 167 -2.93 1.49 -5.42
C LEU A 167 -2.94 0.00 -5.07
N ASP A 168 -2.95 -0.35 -3.77
CA ASP A 168 -2.91 -1.73 -3.26
C ASP A 168 -1.81 -2.58 -3.92
N PRO A 169 -0.52 -2.17 -3.85
CA PRO A 169 0.54 -2.86 -4.56
C PRO A 169 0.84 -4.24 -3.94
N ASP A 170 0.90 -5.27 -4.79
CA ASP A 170 1.30 -6.63 -4.39
C ASP A 170 2.81 -6.71 -4.07
N VAL A 171 3.63 -5.93 -4.79
CA VAL A 171 5.09 -5.93 -4.64
C VAL A 171 5.60 -4.51 -4.50
N LEU A 172 6.28 -4.24 -3.39
CA LEU A 172 7.00 -2.99 -3.18
C LEU A 172 8.49 -3.18 -3.44
N VAL A 173 9.05 -2.36 -4.32
CA VAL A 173 10.45 -2.36 -4.74
C VAL A 173 11.09 -1.04 -4.36
N GLY A 174 12.38 -1.05 -4.05
CA GLY A 174 13.13 0.17 -3.79
C GLY A 174 14.60 -0.14 -3.54
N HIS A 175 15.39 0.92 -3.32
CA HIS A 175 16.80 0.77 -3.03
C HIS A 175 17.02 0.79 -1.51
N ASN A 176 17.56 -0.29 -0.95
CA ASN A 176 17.78 -0.41 0.50
C ASN A 176 16.48 -0.25 1.33
N VAL A 177 15.38 -0.84 0.85
CA VAL A 177 14.06 -0.75 1.51
C VAL A 177 14.13 -1.22 2.96
N SER A 178 14.63 -2.44 3.19
CA SER A 178 14.69 -3.04 4.52
C SER A 178 15.76 -2.44 5.43
N GLY A 179 16.80 -1.81 4.88
CA GLY A 179 17.92 -1.30 5.66
C GLY A 179 17.87 0.20 5.98
N PHE A 180 16.96 0.96 5.36
CA PHE A 180 16.84 2.40 5.62
C PHE A 180 15.45 2.96 5.32
N ASP A 181 14.96 2.83 4.08
CA ASP A 181 13.77 3.57 3.64
C ASP A 181 12.53 3.20 4.44
N LEU A 182 12.30 1.90 4.68
CA LEU A 182 11.14 1.41 5.44
C LEU A 182 11.23 1.80 6.92
N ASP A 183 12.40 1.68 7.52
CA ASP A 183 12.62 2.06 8.93
C ASP A 183 12.39 3.55 9.16
N VAL A 184 12.92 4.39 8.27
CA VAL A 184 12.68 5.84 8.33
C VAL A 184 11.20 6.12 8.12
N LEU A 185 10.56 5.50 7.12
CA LEU A 185 9.13 5.70 6.86
C LEU A 185 8.27 5.34 8.09
N LEU A 186 8.47 4.15 8.66
CA LEU A 186 7.73 3.65 9.82
C LEU A 186 7.97 4.52 11.07
N HIS A 187 9.22 4.85 11.36
CA HIS A 187 9.57 5.70 12.48
C HIS A 187 8.91 7.09 12.35
N ARG A 188 8.89 7.67 11.14
CA ARG A 188 8.25 8.97 10.90
C ARG A 188 6.73 8.93 10.97
N LEU A 189 6.10 7.85 10.49
CA LEU A 189 4.66 7.62 10.68
C LEU A 189 4.29 7.59 12.17
N GLN A 190 5.08 6.87 12.98
CA GLN A 190 4.87 6.76 14.42
C GLN A 190 5.05 8.09 15.15
N VAL A 191 6.15 8.81 14.89
CA VAL A 191 6.45 10.12 15.50
C VAL A 191 5.37 11.16 15.15
N ARG A 192 4.88 11.15 13.90
CA ARG A 192 3.87 12.09 13.45
C ARG A 192 2.44 11.72 13.87
N LYS A 193 2.26 10.62 14.62
CA LYS A 193 0.95 10.09 15.06
C LYS A 193 -0.03 10.04 13.89
N LEU A 194 0.44 9.58 12.73
CA LEU A 194 -0.51 9.14 11.72
C LEU A 194 -1.14 7.87 12.28
N CYS A 195 -2.46 7.84 12.24
CA CYS A 195 -3.21 6.92 13.07
C CYS A 195 -2.84 5.47 12.74
N ASP A 196 -3.03 4.57 13.70
CA ASP A 196 -2.67 3.15 13.56
C ASP A 196 -3.28 2.47 12.31
N TYR A 197 -4.32 3.06 11.71
CA TYR A 197 -4.91 2.65 10.43
C TYR A 197 -3.95 2.77 9.23
N ASP A 198 -3.10 3.80 9.18
CA ASP A 198 -2.21 4.09 8.03
C ASP A 198 -1.02 3.14 7.96
N ILE A 199 -0.46 2.78 9.13
CA ILE A 199 0.71 1.88 9.25
C ILE A 199 0.34 0.44 8.89
N CYS A 200 -0.86 0.01 9.28
CA CYS A 200 -1.37 -1.33 8.98
C CYS A 200 -1.73 -1.54 7.51
N SER A 201 -2.13 -0.46 6.84
CA SER A 201 -2.44 -0.47 5.40
C SER A 201 -1.22 -0.84 4.56
N LEU A 202 -0.02 -0.37 4.94
CA LEU A 202 1.24 -0.66 4.23
C LEU A 202 1.62 -2.16 4.22
N MET A 203 1.07 -2.95 5.14
CA MET A 203 1.36 -4.39 5.30
C MET A 203 0.16 -5.28 4.97
N CYS A 204 -0.95 -4.71 4.48
CA CYS A 204 -2.24 -5.38 4.25
C CYS A 204 -2.85 -6.10 5.47
N ILE A 205 -2.22 -6.01 6.65
CA ILE A 205 -2.64 -6.66 7.90
C ILE A 205 -3.00 -5.59 8.93
N ARG A 206 -4.21 -5.64 9.48
CA ARG A 206 -4.61 -4.81 10.63
C ARG A 206 -3.96 -5.33 11.89
N ARG A 207 -3.04 -4.54 12.46
CA ARG A 207 -2.48 -4.75 13.79
C ARG A 207 -2.98 -3.66 14.74
N ALA A 208 -3.51 -4.04 15.89
CA ALA A 208 -3.99 -3.08 16.89
C ALA A 208 -2.87 -2.21 17.50
N LYS A 209 -1.60 -2.66 17.41
CA LYS A 209 -0.39 -1.93 17.78
C LYS A 209 0.78 -2.38 16.90
N PHE A 210 1.55 -1.43 16.38
CA PHE A 210 2.84 -1.71 15.75
C PHE A 210 3.90 -1.93 16.84
N GLN A 211 4.48 -3.13 16.93
CA GLN A 211 5.64 -3.41 17.78
C GLN A 211 6.91 -3.17 16.98
N ALA A 212 7.63 -2.09 17.29
CA ALA A 212 9.00 -1.92 16.83
C ALA A 212 9.89 -2.88 17.65
N THR A 213 10.18 -4.06 17.12
CA THR A 213 11.20 -4.93 17.74
C THR A 213 12.57 -4.39 17.37
N CYS A 214 13.11 -3.50 18.21
CA CYS A 214 14.54 -3.27 18.26
C CYS A 214 15.18 -4.56 18.82
N GLY A 215 15.71 -5.40 17.94
CA GLY A 215 16.52 -6.54 18.32
C GLY A 215 17.84 -6.08 18.93
N LEU A 216 17.93 -6.03 20.26
CA LEU A 216 19.19 -6.30 20.94
C LEU A 216 19.21 -7.80 21.25
N GLU A 217 19.81 -8.58 20.35
CA GLU A 217 20.38 -9.86 20.75
C GLU A 217 21.61 -9.55 21.61
N SER A 218 21.41 -9.61 22.92
CA SER A 218 22.52 -9.71 23.86
C SER A 218 22.89 -11.19 23.93
N GLY A 219 24.07 -11.51 23.40
CA GLY A 219 24.67 -12.82 23.55
C GLY A 219 24.92 -13.13 25.03
N GLY A 220 24.59 -14.36 25.42
CA GLY A 220 24.95 -15.01 26.67
C GLY A 220 25.29 -16.46 26.39
#